data_AF-A0A7X6QEG5-F1
#
_entry.id   AF-A0A7X6QEG5-F1
#
_cell.length_a   1.000
_cell.length_b   1.000
_cell.length_c   1.000
_cell.angle_alpha   90.00
_cell.angle_beta   90.00
_cell.angle_gamma   90.00
#
_symmetry.space_group_name_H-M   'P 1'
#
loop_
_entity.id
_entity.type
_entity.pdbx_description
1 polymer ?
#
loop_
_entity_poly.entity_id
_entity_poly.type
_entity_poly.pdbx_seq_one_letter_code
_entity_poly.pdbx_strand_id
1 'polypeptide(L)'
;EYDKVLGFELGVDDYVVKPFSSKEIMMRISAILRRSQKQAVPDGDSPHVIFRKEGLEVDLTAYKVFIDGKQVALAPKEYDLLFFLIRNKNIAVPRERILSEVWGFDYFGDDRTLDTHIKLLRKSLGPYACLITTLRGLGYRFEG
;
A
#
# COMPACT_ATOMS: atom_id res chain seq x y z
N GLU A 1 25.68 18.89 -5.20
CA GLU A 1 25.26 19.02 -3.79
C GLU A 1 24.74 20.43 -3.48
N TYR A 2 23.91 21.03 -4.36
CA TYR A 2 23.38 22.40 -4.18
C TYR A 2 21.96 22.63 -4.71
N ASP A 3 21.20 21.58 -5.07
CA ASP A 3 19.81 21.69 -5.54
C ASP A 3 18.81 20.99 -4.61
N LYS A 4 19.04 21.05 -3.29
CA LYS A 4 18.11 20.49 -2.28
C LYS A 4 17.48 21.54 -1.36
N VAL A 5 17.85 22.82 -1.47
CA VAL A 5 17.49 23.81 -0.44
C VAL A 5 16.58 24.94 -0.94
N LEU A 6 16.32 25.07 -2.25
CA LEU A 6 15.54 26.21 -2.79
C LEU A 6 14.08 25.88 -3.15
N GLY A 7 13.48 24.87 -2.51
CA GLY A 7 12.09 24.46 -2.75
C GLY A 7 11.13 24.74 -1.59
N PHE A 8 11.59 25.39 -0.52
CA PHE A 8 10.82 25.57 0.73
C PHE A 8 10.20 26.97 0.92
N GLU A 9 10.35 27.90 -0.03
CA GLU A 9 9.87 29.29 0.11
C GLU A 9 8.69 29.69 -0.78
N LEU A 10 8.10 28.77 -1.54
CA LEU A 10 6.87 29.03 -2.29
C LEU A 10 5.88 27.91 -1.95
N GLY A 11 4.79 28.23 -1.25
CA GLY A 11 3.77 27.26 -0.81
C GLY A 11 3.24 26.40 -1.95
N VAL A 12 3.86 25.23 -2.15
CA VAL A 12 3.49 24.20 -3.12
C VAL A 12 3.15 22.94 -2.34
N ASP A 13 1.90 22.48 -2.45
CA ASP A 13 1.32 21.43 -1.58
C ASP A 13 1.85 20.01 -1.81
N ASP A 14 2.58 19.73 -2.89
CA ASP A 14 3.31 18.46 -3.06
C ASP A 14 4.26 18.53 -4.27
N TYR A 15 5.43 17.89 -4.15
CA TYR A 15 6.35 17.65 -5.26
C TYR A 15 6.40 16.15 -5.58
N VAL A 16 6.19 15.77 -6.85
CA VAL A 16 6.22 14.37 -7.29
C VAL A 16 7.33 14.17 -8.30
N VAL A 17 8.29 13.29 -7.97
CA VAL A 17 9.37 12.85 -8.86
C VAL A 17 8.91 11.60 -9.62
N LYS A 18 9.18 11.54 -10.93
CA LYS A 18 8.88 10.39 -11.80
C LYS A 18 9.76 9.17 -11.47
N PRO A 19 9.34 7.92 -11.78
CA PRO A 19 8.09 7.52 -12.44
C PRO A 19 6.97 7.16 -11.45
N PHE A 20 5.73 7.58 -11.74
CA PHE A 20 4.52 7.23 -11.00
C PHE A 20 3.59 6.40 -11.89
N SER A 21 2.88 5.45 -11.30
CA SER A 21 1.79 4.74 -11.99
C SER A 21 0.58 5.67 -12.11
N SER A 22 -0.05 5.74 -13.28
CA SER A 22 -1.26 6.55 -13.53
C SER A 22 -2.41 6.23 -12.56
N LYS A 23 -2.44 5.03 -11.99
CA LYS A 23 -3.40 4.62 -10.95
C LYS A 23 -3.15 5.29 -9.60
N GLU A 24 -1.88 5.57 -9.26
CA GLU A 24 -1.49 6.28 -8.04
C GLU A 24 -1.98 7.73 -8.07
N ILE A 25 -1.85 8.39 -9.23
CA ILE A 25 -2.35 9.76 -9.42
C ILE A 25 -3.86 9.81 -9.28
N MET A 26 -4.60 8.89 -9.91
CA MET A 26 -6.07 8.87 -9.80
C MET A 26 -6.53 8.67 -8.35
N MET A 27 -5.83 7.85 -7.56
CA MET A 27 -6.14 7.68 -6.14
C MET A 27 -5.78 8.91 -5.30
N ARG A 28 -4.66 9.60 -5.58
CA ARG A 28 -4.30 10.87 -4.93
C ARG A 28 -5.30 11.98 -5.26
N ILE A 29 -5.67 12.14 -6.52
CA ILE A 29 -6.70 13.10 -6.96
C ILE A 29 -8.03 12.80 -6.24
N SER A 30 -8.44 11.54 -6.21
CA SER A 30 -9.67 11.13 -5.51
C SER A 30 -9.60 11.43 -4.01
N ALA A 31 -8.44 11.23 -3.37
CA ALA A 31 -8.23 11.53 -1.97
C ALA A 31 -8.22 13.05 -1.67
N ILE A 32 -7.64 13.86 -2.54
CA ILE A 32 -7.60 15.33 -2.42
C ILE A 32 -8.99 15.93 -2.63
N LEU A 33 -9.73 15.49 -3.65
CA LEU A 33 -11.12 15.92 -3.89
C LEU A 33 -12.02 15.60 -2.69
N ARG A 34 -11.84 14.43 -2.07
CA ARG A 34 -12.54 14.02 -0.84
C ARG A 34 -12.16 14.86 0.38
N ARG A 35 -10.94 15.41 0.42
CA ARG A 35 -10.48 16.33 1.48
C ARG A 35 -11.08 17.73 1.31
N SER A 36 -11.33 18.16 0.08
CA SER A 36 -12.01 19.43 -0.22
C SER A 36 -13.51 19.43 0.10
N GLN A 37 -14.14 18.25 0.21
CA GLN A 37 -15.55 18.10 0.59
C GLN A 37 -15.82 17.96 2.10
N LYS A 38 -14.78 17.98 2.96
CA LYS A 38 -14.90 17.78 4.42
C LYS A 38 -15.48 18.98 5.21
N GLN A 39 -16.34 19.79 4.60
CA GLN A 39 -17.16 20.78 5.30
C GLN A 39 -18.66 20.63 4.97
N ALA A 40 -19.19 19.41 4.81
CA ALA A 40 -20.64 19.22 4.81
C ALA A 40 -21.02 17.74 4.99
N VAL A 41 -21.62 17.42 6.15
CA VAL A 41 -22.56 16.32 6.42
C VAL A 41 -22.00 14.87 6.53
N PRO A 42 -22.43 14.09 7.56
CA PRO A 42 -22.09 12.68 7.72
C PRO A 42 -23.02 11.72 6.96
N ASP A 43 -22.45 10.59 6.56
CA ASP A 43 -23.01 9.36 5.96
C ASP A 43 -23.61 9.38 4.53
N GLY A 44 -23.08 8.48 3.69
CA GLY A 44 -23.65 8.09 2.39
C GLY A 44 -22.63 7.68 1.31
N ASP A 45 -22.57 6.38 1.01
CA ASP A 45 -22.20 5.77 -0.28
C ASP A 45 -20.75 5.73 -0.80
N SER A 46 -19.97 4.84 -0.17
CA SER A 46 -19.39 3.66 -0.84
C SER A 46 -19.01 2.65 0.24
N PRO A 47 -19.35 1.35 0.12
CA PRO A 47 -18.95 0.38 1.13
C PRO A 47 -17.42 0.33 1.19
N HIS A 48 -16.85 0.73 2.33
CA HIS A 48 -15.42 0.57 2.57
C HIS A 48 -15.09 -0.92 2.53
N VAL A 49 -14.08 -1.30 1.77
CA VAL A 49 -13.60 -2.68 1.72
C VAL A 49 -12.62 -2.85 2.86
N ILE A 50 -13.11 -3.43 3.96
CA ILE A 50 -12.33 -3.62 5.19
C ILE A 50 -12.03 -5.11 5.38
N PHE A 51 -10.76 -5.44 5.54
CA PHE A 51 -10.30 -6.75 6.01
C PHE A 51 -10.04 -6.69 7.51
N ARG A 52 -10.56 -7.67 8.26
CA ARG A 52 -10.34 -7.80 9.71
C ARG A 52 -9.94 -9.22 10.05
N LYS A 53 -8.88 -9.37 10.84
CA LYS A 53 -8.48 -10.63 11.44
C LYS A 53 -7.74 -10.37 12.73
N GLU A 54 -8.27 -10.89 13.84
CA GLU A 54 -7.73 -10.65 15.17
C GLU A 54 -7.55 -9.14 15.42
N GLY A 55 -6.37 -8.65 15.76
CA GLY A 55 -6.11 -7.21 15.89
C GLY A 55 -5.59 -6.52 14.63
N LEU A 56 -5.54 -7.20 13.48
CA LEU A 56 -5.24 -6.55 12.20
C LEU A 56 -6.54 -6.07 11.52
N GLU A 57 -6.64 -4.77 11.29
CA GLU A 57 -7.68 -4.15 10.48
C GLU A 57 -7.06 -3.37 9.31
N VAL A 58 -7.50 -3.65 8.09
CA VAL A 58 -7.02 -3.01 6.88
C VAL A 58 -8.21 -2.45 6.12
N ASP A 59 -8.27 -1.14 5.99
CA ASP A 59 -9.24 -0.45 5.15
C ASP A 59 -8.59 -0.16 3.79
N LEU A 60 -8.94 -1.00 2.81
CA LEU A 60 -8.39 -0.91 1.46
C LEU A 60 -8.92 0.32 0.71
N THR A 61 -10.07 0.85 1.10
CA THR A 61 -10.68 2.03 0.49
C THR A 61 -10.07 3.32 1.03
N ALA A 62 -9.83 3.39 2.34
CA ALA A 62 -9.24 4.55 2.99
C ALA A 62 -7.70 4.54 2.99
N TYR A 63 -7.08 3.46 2.53
CA TYR A 63 -5.63 3.27 2.55
C TYR A 63 -5.06 3.34 3.98
N LYS A 64 -5.74 2.67 4.92
CA LYS A 64 -5.38 2.66 6.35
C LYS A 64 -5.17 1.25 6.86
N VAL A 65 -4.20 1.11 7.76
CA VAL A 65 -3.90 -0.14 8.46
C VAL A 65 -3.87 0.14 9.95
N PHE A 66 -4.49 -0.73 10.72
CA PHE A 66 -4.56 -0.68 12.17
C PHE A 66 -4.08 -2.01 12.75
N ILE A 67 -3.27 -1.92 13.80
CA ILE A 67 -2.74 -3.04 14.56
C ILE A 67 -3.14 -2.83 16.01
N ASP A 68 -3.94 -3.75 16.55
CA ASP A 68 -4.50 -3.68 17.90
C ASP A 68 -5.20 -2.34 18.18
N GLY A 69 -5.96 -1.85 17.19
CA GLY A 69 -6.68 -0.57 17.23
C GLY A 69 -5.81 0.68 17.02
N LYS A 70 -4.49 0.54 16.89
CA LYS A 70 -3.58 1.67 16.61
C LYS A 70 -3.30 1.79 15.13
N GLN A 71 -3.48 2.97 14.55
CA GLN A 71 -3.16 3.21 13.14
C GLN A 71 -1.65 3.12 12.92
N VAL A 72 -1.23 2.33 11.93
CA VAL A 72 0.17 2.18 11.51
C VAL A 72 0.34 2.75 10.11
N ALA A 73 1.38 3.56 9.95
CA ALA A 73 1.79 4.09 8.65
C ALA A 73 2.75 3.09 7.98
N LEU A 74 2.47 2.72 6.73
CA LEU A 74 3.35 1.92 5.90
C LEU A 74 3.95 2.78 4.78
N ALA A 75 5.02 2.30 4.15
CA ALA A 75 5.49 2.91 2.91
C ALA A 75 4.47 2.68 1.77
N PRO A 76 4.40 3.54 0.74
CA PRO A 76 3.42 3.39 -0.35
C PRO A 76 3.40 2.00 -0.98
N LYS A 77 4.57 1.44 -1.32
CA LYS A 77 4.67 0.09 -1.88
C LYS A 77 4.32 -1.03 -0.90
N GLU A 78 4.47 -0.82 0.40
CA GLU A 78 4.08 -1.80 1.41
C GLU A 78 2.56 -1.87 1.54
N TYR A 79 1.87 -0.74 1.47
CA TYR A 79 0.41 -0.70 1.39
C TYR A 79 -0.08 -1.42 0.13
N ASP A 80 0.45 -1.06 -1.05
CA ASP A 80 0.05 -1.69 -2.31
C ASP A 80 0.26 -3.20 -2.28
N LEU A 81 1.41 -3.65 -1.77
CA LEU A 81 1.75 -5.06 -1.60
C LEU A 81 0.78 -5.77 -0.66
N LEU A 82 0.52 -5.20 0.52
CA LEU A 82 -0.41 -5.76 1.49
C LEU A 82 -1.82 -5.87 0.90
N PHE A 83 -2.27 -4.83 0.19
CA PHE A 83 -3.63 -4.77 -0.36
C PHE A 83 -3.79 -5.76 -1.51
N PHE A 84 -2.77 -5.89 -2.35
CA PHE A 84 -2.74 -6.89 -3.40
C PHE A 84 -2.79 -8.31 -2.82
N LEU A 85 -2.01 -8.59 -1.78
CA LEU A 85 -1.99 -9.87 -1.10
C LEU A 85 -3.35 -10.18 -0.42
N ILE A 86 -3.97 -9.22 0.26
CA ILE A 86 -5.30 -9.38 0.89
C ILE A 86 -6.40 -9.63 -0.15
N ARG A 87 -6.37 -8.91 -1.28
CA ARG A 87 -7.32 -9.14 -2.40
C ARG A 87 -7.18 -10.55 -3.00
N ASN A 88 -5.98 -11.13 -2.94
CA ASN A 88 -5.68 -12.50 -3.36
C ASN A 88 -5.52 -13.44 -2.16
N LYS A 89 -6.25 -13.20 -1.06
CA LYS A 89 -6.15 -14.04 0.15
C LYS A 89 -6.43 -15.51 -0.16
N ASN A 90 -5.75 -16.38 0.56
CA ASN A 90 -5.81 -17.84 0.46
C ASN A 90 -5.38 -18.39 -0.92
N ILE A 91 -4.81 -17.55 -1.79
CA ILE A 91 -4.26 -17.94 -3.10
C ILE A 91 -2.74 -17.80 -3.06
N ALA A 92 -2.04 -18.82 -3.55
CA ALA A 92 -0.61 -18.74 -3.77
C ALA A 92 -0.31 -17.82 -4.96
N VAL A 93 0.34 -16.68 -4.70
CA VAL A 93 0.64 -15.69 -5.75
C VAL A 93 2.11 -15.78 -6.16
N PRO A 94 2.40 -16.02 -7.45
CA PRO A 94 3.76 -16.05 -7.96
C PRO A 94 4.49 -14.71 -7.79
N ARG A 95 5.80 -14.76 -7.58
CA ARG A 95 6.66 -13.57 -7.40
C ARG A 95 6.51 -12.58 -8.56
N GLU A 96 6.60 -13.09 -9.78
CA GLU A 96 6.45 -12.32 -11.03
C GLU A 96 5.12 -11.56 -11.08
N ARG A 97 4.02 -12.23 -10.68
CA ARG A 97 2.69 -11.61 -10.65
C ARG A 97 2.59 -10.52 -9.58
N ILE A 98 3.22 -10.71 -8.42
CA ILE A 98 3.26 -9.67 -7.39
C ILE A 98 4.04 -8.46 -7.90
N LEU A 99 5.19 -8.68 -8.54
CA LEU A 99 6.00 -7.61 -9.10
C LEU A 99 5.26 -6.85 -10.22
N SER A 100 4.64 -7.56 -11.16
CA SER A 100 3.92 -6.92 -12.27
C SER A 100 2.73 -6.08 -11.79
N GLU A 101 1.99 -6.55 -10.79
CA GLU A 101 0.79 -5.86 -10.29
C GLU A 101 1.10 -4.71 -9.34
N VAL A 102 2.16 -4.83 -8.54
CA VAL A 102 2.52 -3.83 -7.52
C VAL A 102 3.54 -2.81 -8.04
N TRP A 103 4.51 -3.22 -8.87
CA TRP A 103 5.52 -2.33 -9.45
C TRP A 103 5.21 -1.94 -10.90
N GLY A 104 4.51 -2.78 -11.66
CA GLY A 104 4.17 -2.54 -13.07
C GLY A 104 4.77 -3.59 -14.00
N PHE A 105 4.16 -3.80 -15.16
CA PHE A 105 4.63 -4.75 -16.18
C PHE A 105 5.99 -4.38 -16.80
N ASP A 106 6.35 -3.10 -16.74
CA ASP A 106 7.62 -2.53 -17.21
C ASP A 106 8.71 -2.53 -16.14
N TYR A 107 8.46 -3.18 -14.99
CA TYR A 107 9.48 -3.34 -13.97
C TYR A 107 10.55 -4.35 -14.41
N PHE A 108 11.72 -3.83 -14.79
CA PHE A 108 12.91 -4.63 -15.14
C PHE A 108 13.85 -4.90 -13.96
N GLY A 109 13.39 -4.67 -12.72
CA GLY A 109 14.25 -4.81 -11.55
C GLY A 109 14.32 -6.24 -11.02
N ASP A 110 15.19 -6.46 -10.04
CA ASP A 110 15.45 -7.77 -9.44
C ASP A 110 14.30 -8.22 -8.52
N ASP A 111 14.00 -9.51 -8.57
CA ASP A 111 13.12 -10.28 -7.69
C ASP A 111 13.41 -10.06 -6.20
N ARG A 112 14.66 -9.78 -5.85
CA ARG A 112 15.09 -9.47 -4.48
C ARG A 112 14.44 -8.21 -3.90
N THR A 113 13.92 -7.33 -4.76
CA THR A 113 13.16 -6.15 -4.34
C THR A 113 11.89 -6.58 -3.63
N LEU A 114 11.18 -7.60 -4.15
CA LEU A 114 10.01 -8.16 -3.49
C LEU A 114 10.37 -8.71 -2.10
N ASP A 115 11.47 -9.45 -1.98
CA ASP A 115 11.90 -9.99 -0.68
C ASP A 115 12.15 -8.89 0.35
N THR A 116 12.77 -7.79 -0.09
CA THR A 116 13.04 -6.62 0.77
C THR A 116 11.74 -5.99 1.26
N HIS A 117 10.79 -5.75 0.36
CA HIS A 117 9.50 -5.19 0.72
C HIS A 117 8.64 -6.14 1.57
N ILE A 118 8.69 -7.45 1.33
CA ILE A 118 8.04 -8.43 2.22
C ILE A 118 8.66 -8.41 3.62
N LYS A 119 9.99 -8.29 3.71
CA LYS A 119 10.68 -8.20 5.00
C LYS A 119 10.27 -6.94 5.77
N LEU A 120 10.22 -5.79 5.10
CA LEU A 120 9.81 -4.53 5.71
C LEU A 120 8.32 -4.56 6.10
N LEU A 121 7.45 -5.04 5.22
CA LEU A 121 6.02 -5.21 5.50
C LEU A 121 5.80 -6.11 6.73
N ARG A 122 6.48 -7.26 6.80
CA ARG A 122 6.41 -8.15 7.98
C ARG A 122 6.88 -7.44 9.26
N LYS A 123 7.94 -6.63 9.18
CA LYS A 123 8.40 -5.84 10.33
C LYS A 123 7.32 -4.86 10.79
N SER A 124 6.66 -4.18 9.86
CA SER A 124 5.59 -3.23 10.16
C SER A 124 4.32 -3.90 10.70
N LEU A 125 4.00 -5.13 10.26
CA LEU A 125 2.86 -5.91 10.73
C LEU A 125 3.07 -6.58 12.09
N GLY A 126 4.32 -6.69 12.56
CA GLY A 126 4.65 -7.29 13.85
C GLY A 126 4.11 -8.72 13.99
N PRO A 127 3.29 -9.04 15.01
CA PRO A 127 2.77 -10.39 15.23
C PRO A 127 1.91 -10.89 14.06
N TYR A 128 1.25 -10.00 13.33
CA TYR A 128 0.39 -10.32 12.18
C TYR A 128 1.17 -10.63 10.90
N ALA A 129 2.51 -10.55 10.94
CA ALA A 129 3.38 -10.99 9.86
C ALA A 129 3.20 -12.49 9.51
N CYS A 130 2.71 -13.29 10.47
CA CYS A 130 2.40 -14.71 10.28
C CYS A 130 1.31 -14.95 9.23
N LEU A 131 0.48 -13.93 8.95
CA LEU A 131 -0.53 -13.99 7.90
C LEU A 131 0.09 -14.00 6.49
N ILE A 132 1.36 -13.64 6.34
CA ILE A 132 2.07 -13.71 5.06
C ILE A 132 2.95 -14.96 5.05
N THR A 133 2.52 -16.00 4.35
CA THR A 133 3.26 -17.26 4.20
C THR A 133 4.17 -17.21 2.99
N THR A 134 5.43 -17.61 3.16
CA THR A 134 6.35 -17.84 2.03
C THR A 134 6.17 -19.25 1.49
N LEU A 135 5.86 -19.37 0.20
CA LEU A 135 5.82 -20.63 -0.53
C LEU A 135 7.10 -20.75 -1.35
N ARG A 136 8.07 -21.55 -0.86
CA ARG A 136 9.40 -21.68 -1.47
C ARG A 136 9.29 -22.10 -2.93
N GLY A 137 9.99 -21.38 -3.80
CA GLY A 137 9.99 -21.63 -5.26
C GLY A 137 8.73 -21.16 -6.00
N LEU A 138 7.74 -20.60 -5.30
CA LEU A 138 6.49 -20.13 -5.92
C LEU A 138 6.27 -18.63 -5.66
N GLY A 139 6.21 -18.22 -4.40
CA GLY A 139 5.94 -16.83 -4.03
C GLY A 139 5.33 -16.69 -2.64
N TYR A 140 4.24 -15.94 -2.54
CA TYR A 140 3.64 -15.59 -1.25
C TYR A 140 2.15 -15.83 -1.25
N ARG A 141 1.62 -16.15 -0.07
CA ARG A 141 0.19 -16.27 0.19
C ARG A 141 -0.17 -15.49 1.44
N PHE A 142 -1.30 -14.79 1.38
CA PHE A 142 -1.89 -14.18 2.55
C PHE A 142 -2.96 -15.11 3.13
N GLU A 143 -2.81 -15.51 4.40
CA GLU A 143 -3.75 -16.37 5.12
C GLU A 143 -4.84 -15.50 5.74
N GLY A 144 -6.01 -15.43 5.10
CA GLY A 144 -7.10 -14.51 5.44
C GLY A 144 -8.33 -15.24 5.95
#